data_AF-A0A1B6NXU4-F1
#
_entry.id   AF-A0A1B6NXU4-F1
#
_cell.length_a   1.000
_cell.length_b   1.000
_cell.length_c   1.000
_cell.angle_alpha   90.00
_cell.angle_beta   90.00
_cell.angle_gamma   90.00
#
_symmetry.space_group_name_H-M   'P 1'
#
loop_
_entity.id
_entity.type
_entity.pdbx_description
1 polymer ?
#
loop_
_entity_poly.entity_id
_entity_poly.type
_entity_poly.pdbx_seq_one_letter_code
_entity_poly.pdbx_strand_id
1 'polypeptide(L)'
;MLLLDEPTNHLDAETIAWLQQHLIDYKGTILCVTHDRYFLDDITGWILELDRGRGIPYEGNYSSWLEQKAKRLAQEAREDKAKQKTLERELEWMQQGQKARQAKSKARIAAYNDLASQSEREKISRAQIVIPNGP
;
A
#
# COMPACT_ATOMS: atom_id res chain seq x y z
N MET A 1 11.97 -10.18 21.34
CA MET A 1 11.22 -9.28 20.43
C MET A 1 10.99 -7.99 21.17
N LEU A 2 11.49 -6.88 20.65
CA LEU A 2 11.36 -5.54 21.22
C LEU A 2 10.29 -4.77 20.44
N LEU A 3 9.36 -4.09 21.13
CA LEU A 3 8.39 -3.19 20.51
C LEU A 3 8.65 -1.78 21.03
N LEU A 4 8.81 -0.84 20.10
CA LEU A 4 9.06 0.57 20.40
C LEU A 4 8.02 1.42 19.68
N ASP A 5 7.37 2.31 20.42
CA ASP A 5 6.41 3.28 19.90
C ASP A 5 6.94 4.69 20.18
N GLU A 6 7.23 5.44 19.13
CA GLU A 6 7.88 6.75 19.12
C GLU A 6 9.11 6.88 20.05
N PRO A 7 10.13 6.01 19.90
CA PRO A 7 11.31 6.02 20.77
C PRO A 7 12.17 7.27 20.62
N THR A 8 12.00 8.05 19.54
CA THR A 8 12.76 9.28 19.29
C THR A 8 12.16 10.50 19.98
N ASN A 9 10.96 10.39 20.55
CA ASN A 9 10.29 11.53 21.17
C ASN A 9 11.00 11.93 22.48
N HIS A 10 11.24 13.24 22.65
CA HIS A 10 11.94 13.82 23.81
C HIS A 10 13.40 13.36 24.02
N LEU A 11 14.07 12.83 22.99
CA LEU A 11 15.49 12.47 23.03
C LEU A 11 16.37 13.51 22.32
N ASP A 12 17.54 13.77 22.90
CA ASP A 12 18.59 14.55 22.26
C ASP A 12 19.31 13.72 21.18
N ALA A 13 19.94 14.40 20.22
CA ALA A 13 20.60 13.77 19.07
C ALA A 13 21.68 12.73 19.45
N GLU A 14 22.41 12.96 20.54
CA GLU A 14 23.41 12.02 21.05
C GLU A 14 22.77 10.73 21.58
N THR A 15 21.63 10.86 22.27
CA THR A 15 20.87 9.72 22.79
C THR A 15 20.22 8.92 21.68
N ILE A 16 19.75 9.58 20.62
CA ILE A 16 19.23 8.91 19.41
C ILE A 16 20.33 8.08 18.76
N ALA A 17 21.53 8.65 18.56
CA ALA A 17 22.65 7.92 17.96
C ALA A 17 23.09 6.71 18.79
N TRP A 18 23.12 6.85 20.13
CA TRP A 18 23.38 5.72 21.01
C TRP A 18 22.30 4.63 20.90
N LEU A 19 21.03 5.04 20.87
CA LEU A 19 19.90 4.12 20.74
C LEU A 19 19.93 3.39 19.39
N GLN A 20 20.22 4.08 18.29
CA GLN A 20 20.38 3.47 16.97
C GLN A 20 21.41 2.33 17.01
N GLN A 21 22.58 2.59 17.59
CA GLN A 21 23.67 1.61 17.65
C GLN A 21 23.30 0.43 18.54
N HIS A 22 22.64 0.71 19.67
CA HIS A 22 22.14 -0.34 20.55
C HIS A 22 21.11 -1.24 19.86
N LEU A 23 20.23 -0.67 19.03
CA LEU A 23 19.23 -1.41 18.28
C LEU A 23 19.83 -2.21 17.12
N ILE A 24 20.85 -1.67 16.45
CA ILE A 24 21.59 -2.39 15.39
C ILE A 24 22.30 -3.63 15.97
N ASP A 25 22.89 -3.52 17.16
CA ASP A 25 23.60 -4.62 17.81
C ASP A 25 22.66 -5.64 18.51
N TYR A 26 21.37 -5.32 18.63
CA TYR A 26 20.41 -6.17 19.32
C TYR A 26 20.12 -7.46 18.52
N LYS A 27 20.48 -8.61 19.10
CA LYS A 27 20.34 -9.94 18.45
C LYS A 27 18.93 -10.52 18.43
N GLY A 28 17.90 -9.69 18.25
CA GLY A 28 16.51 -10.13 18.19
C GLY A 28 15.66 -9.29 17.25
N THR A 29 14.40 -9.69 17.06
CA THR A 29 13.46 -8.92 16.24
C THR A 29 13.04 -7.65 16.95
N ILE A 30 13.14 -6.52 16.26
CA ILE A 30 12.70 -5.21 16.72
C ILE A 30 11.55 -4.75 15.82
N LEU A 31 10.46 -4.33 16.43
CA LEU A 31 9.37 -3.65 15.75
C LEU A 31 9.30 -2.23 16.30
N CYS A 32 9.60 -1.25 15.46
CA CYS A 32 9.57 0.16 15.81
C CYS A 32 8.50 0.88 15.01
N VAL A 33 7.74 1.75 15.66
CA VAL A 33 6.85 2.72 15.03
C VAL A 33 7.39 4.11 15.36
N THR A 34 7.76 4.88 14.34
CA THR A 34 8.15 6.28 14.52
C THR A 34 7.90 7.10 13.26
N HIS A 35 7.74 8.40 13.44
CA HIS A 35 7.72 9.37 12.35
C HIS A 35 9.12 9.88 11.92
N ASP A 36 10.19 9.54 12.63
CA ASP A 36 11.55 9.96 12.28
C ASP A 36 12.11 9.16 11.09
N ARG A 37 12.30 9.85 9.97
CA ARG A 37 12.75 9.27 8.70
C ARG A 37 14.22 8.86 8.73
N TYR A 38 15.06 9.64 9.42
CA TYR A 38 16.50 9.37 9.49
C TYR A 38 16.76 8.18 10.39
N PHE A 39 16.04 8.10 11.52
CA PHE A 39 16.07 6.94 12.39
C PHE A 39 15.69 5.66 11.63
N LEU A 40 14.56 5.68 10.90
CA LEU A 40 14.12 4.52 10.13
C LEU A 40 15.14 4.12 9.05
N ASP A 41 15.75 5.07 8.35
CA ASP A 41 16.69 4.76 7.27
C ASP A 41 17.94 4.02 7.76
N ASP A 42 18.41 4.35 8.98
CA ASP A 42 19.62 3.77 9.57
C ASP A 42 19.38 2.41 10.24
N ILE A 43 18.22 2.20 10.88
CA ILE A 43 17.96 0.98 11.67
C ILE A 43 17.10 -0.06 10.94
N THR A 44 16.30 0.32 9.94
CA THR A 44 15.33 -0.59 9.33
C THR A 44 15.90 -1.35 8.13
N GLY A 45 15.81 -2.68 8.19
CA GLY A 45 15.98 -3.53 7.02
C GLY A 45 14.66 -3.86 6.32
N TRP A 46 13.53 -3.62 6.97
CA TRP A 46 12.18 -3.91 6.48
C TRP A 46 11.21 -2.81 6.93
N ILE A 47 10.32 -2.40 6.02
CA ILE A 47 9.25 -1.44 6.30
C ILE A 47 7.90 -2.08 6.06
N LEU A 48 7.02 -1.98 7.05
CA LEU A 48 5.64 -2.43 6.93
C LEU A 48 4.73 -1.24 6.67
N GLU A 49 4.25 -1.10 5.44
CA GLU A 49 3.24 -0.10 5.10
C GLU A 49 1.85 -0.64 5.39
N LEU A 50 1.01 0.14 6.09
CA LEU A 50 -0.41 -0.15 6.23
C LEU A 50 -1.19 0.70 5.22
N ASP A 51 -1.69 0.08 4.15
CA ASP A 51 -2.50 0.73 3.12
C ASP A 51 -3.83 0.00 2.92
N ARG A 52 -4.95 0.74 2.92
CA ARG A 52 -6.33 0.22 2.78
C ARG A 52 -6.63 -1.02 3.64
N GLY A 53 -6.05 -1.05 4.84
CA GLY A 53 -6.16 -2.18 5.75
C GLY A 53 -5.49 -3.45 5.24
N ARG A 54 -4.34 -3.33 4.56
CA ARG A 54 -3.41 -4.42 4.25
C ARG A 54 -2.01 -4.01 4.70
N GLY A 55 -1.29 -4.93 5.34
CA GLY A 55 0.13 -4.76 5.64
C GLY A 55 0.95 -5.18 4.43
N ILE A 56 1.65 -4.25 3.81
CA ILE A 56 2.50 -4.47 2.65
C ILE A 56 3.94 -4.39 3.14
N PRO A 57 4.65 -5.54 3.25
CA PRO A 57 6.04 -5.54 3.64
C PRO A 57 6.91 -5.09 2.47
N TYR A 58 7.88 -4.24 2.77
CA TYR A 58 8.92 -3.80 1.86
C TYR A 58 10.27 -4.15 2.46
N GLU A 59 11.13 -4.75 1.65
CA GLU A 59 12.51 -4.99 2.02
C GLU A 59 13.35 -3.75 1.67
N GLY A 60 14.18 -3.35 2.62
CA GLY A 60 15.05 -2.18 2.53
C GLY A 60 14.69 -1.07 3.53
N ASN A 61 15.46 0.00 3.43
CA ASN A 61 15.34 1.19 4.26
C ASN A 61 14.23 2.15 3.77
N TYR A 62 14.08 3.28 4.46
CA TYR A 62 13.06 4.29 4.18
C TYR A 62 13.14 4.84 2.76
N SER A 63 14.35 5.11 2.29
CA SER A 63 14.60 5.60 0.92
C SER A 63 14.15 4.59 -0.14
N SER A 64 14.49 3.32 0.06
CA SER A 64 14.09 2.22 -0.85
C SER A 64 12.58 2.02 -0.86
N TRP A 65 11.93 2.12 0.31
CA TRP A 65 10.48 2.06 0.42
C TRP A 65 9.79 3.20 -0.36
N LEU A 66 10.30 4.43 -0.24
CA LEU A 66 9.77 5.59 -0.96
C LEU A 66 9.78 5.40 -2.48
N GLU A 67 10.88 4.88 -3.02
CA GLU A 67 10.96 4.59 -4.46
C GLU A 67 9.98 3.50 -4.90
N GLN A 68 9.89 2.41 -4.14
CA GLN A 68 8.99 1.30 -4.43
C GLN A 68 7.52 1.75 -4.38
N LYS A 69 7.18 2.55 -3.36
CA LYS A 69 5.86 3.17 -3.22
C LYS A 69 5.54 4.11 -4.37
N ALA A 70 6.48 4.96 -4.78
CA ALA A 70 6.29 5.86 -5.92
C ALA A 70 6.05 5.09 -7.22
N LYS A 71 6.82 4.01 -7.47
CA LYS A 71 6.62 3.14 -8.64
C LYS A 71 5.25 2.47 -8.63
N ARG A 72 4.80 1.95 -7.48
CA ARG A 72 3.48 1.34 -7.31
C ARG A 72 2.37 2.34 -7.61
N LEU A 73 2.41 3.51 -6.99
CA LEU A 73 1.41 4.57 -7.20
C LEU A 73 1.36 5.02 -8.67
N ALA A 74 2.51 5.13 -9.33
CA ALA A 74 2.56 5.47 -10.75
C ALA A 74 1.93 4.39 -11.65
N GLN A 75 2.09 3.11 -11.30
CA GLN A 75 1.46 2.00 -12.01
C GLN A 75 -0.05 1.96 -11.77
N GLU A 76 -0.49 2.08 -10.52
CA GLU A 76 -1.91 2.15 -10.14
C GLU A 76 -2.61 3.31 -10.86
N ALA A 77 -2.00 4.50 -10.88
CA ALA A 77 -2.56 5.66 -11.59
C ALA A 77 -2.70 5.43 -13.10
N ARG A 78 -1.79 4.66 -13.72
CA ARG A 78 -1.88 4.30 -15.14
C ARG A 78 -3.01 3.30 -15.39
N GLU A 79 -3.14 2.29 -14.53
CA GLU A 79 -4.19 1.28 -14.61
C GLU A 79 -5.57 1.90 -14.37
N ASP A 80 -5.72 2.76 -13.37
CA ASP A 80 -6.96 3.46 -13.08
C ASP A 80 -7.38 4.37 -14.23
N LYS A 81 -6.43 5.09 -14.83
CA LYS A 81 -6.70 5.90 -16.03
C LYS A 81 -7.13 5.05 -17.23
N ALA A 82 -6.57 3.85 -17.39
CA ALA A 82 -6.98 2.92 -18.43
C ALA A 82 -8.39 2.33 -18.17
N LYS A 83 -8.70 1.99 -16.90
CA LYS A 83 -10.03 1.53 -16.47
C LYS A 83 -11.08 2.62 -16.67
N GLN A 84 -10.80 3.87 -16.27
CA GLN A 84 -11.68 5.02 -16.50
C GLN A 84 -11.97 5.23 -17.99
N LYS A 85 -10.94 5.23 -18.84
CA LYS A 85 -11.12 5.37 -20.29
C LYS A 85 -11.93 4.23 -20.91
N THR A 86 -11.85 3.03 -20.34
CA THR A 86 -12.66 1.88 -20.76
C THR A 86 -14.12 2.05 -20.33
N LEU A 87 -14.36 2.47 -19.09
CA LEU A 87 -15.68 2.78 -18.56
C LEU A 87 -16.36 3.93 -19.33
N GLU A 88 -15.62 5.00 -19.65
CA GLU A 88 -16.12 6.11 -20.49
C GLU A 88 -16.53 5.62 -21.88
N ARG A 89 -15.71 4.80 -22.53
CA ARG A 89 -16.06 4.18 -23.82
C ARG A 89 -17.30 3.29 -23.73
N GLU A 90 -17.42 2.52 -22.65
CA GLU A 90 -18.61 1.68 -22.41
C GLU A 90 -19.86 2.53 -22.16
N LEU A 91 -19.75 3.63 -21.41
CA LEU A 91 -20.82 4.60 -21.18
C LEU A 91 -21.25 5.31 -22.47
N GLU A 92 -20.31 5.78 -23.28
CA GLU A 92 -20.57 6.39 -24.59
C GLU A 92 -21.30 5.39 -25.51
N TRP A 93 -20.86 4.12 -25.54
CA TRP A 93 -21.54 3.06 -26.30
C TRP A 93 -22.95 2.79 -25.76
N MET A 94 -23.15 2.87 -24.44
CA MET A 94 -24.47 2.71 -23.83
C MET A 94 -25.41 3.88 -24.13
N GLN A 95 -24.88 5.11 -24.24
CA GLN A 95 -25.61 6.35 -24.53
C GLN A 95 -25.95 6.52 -26.02
N GLN A 96 -25.19 5.92 -26.94
CA GLN A 96 -25.57 5.89 -28.36
C GLN A 96 -26.92 5.16 -28.54
N GLY A 97 -27.86 5.86 -29.18
CA GLY A 97 -29.30 5.62 -29.14
C GLY A 97 -29.83 4.29 -29.71
N GLN A 98 -31.17 4.22 -29.79
CA GLN A 98 -32.03 3.03 -29.85
C GLN A 98 -31.62 1.83 -30.72
N LYS A 99 -30.82 1.97 -31.78
CA LYS A 99 -30.33 0.84 -32.61
C LYS A 99 -29.37 -0.11 -31.87
N ALA A 100 -28.66 0.36 -30.84
CA ALA A 100 -27.80 -0.50 -30.02
C ALA A 100 -28.58 -1.35 -29.00
N ARG A 101 -29.82 -0.96 -28.63
CA ARG A 101 -30.62 -1.67 -27.62
C ARG A 101 -31.04 -3.08 -28.05
N GLN A 102 -31.18 -3.35 -29.35
CA GLN A 102 -31.51 -4.70 -29.85
C GLN A 102 -30.28 -5.63 -29.90
N ALA A 103 -29.07 -5.10 -29.94
CA ALA A 103 -27.82 -5.86 -29.97
C ALA A 103 -27.07 -5.93 -28.62
N LYS A 104 -27.63 -5.31 -27.56
CA LYS A 104 -27.04 -5.28 -26.21
C LYS A 104 -27.11 -6.68 -25.57
N SER A 105 -26.02 -7.43 -25.69
CA SER A 105 -25.85 -8.72 -25.01
C SER A 105 -25.93 -8.54 -23.49
N LYS A 106 -26.87 -9.25 -22.86
CA LYS A 106 -27.09 -9.32 -21.40
C LYS A 106 -25.80 -9.65 -20.62
N ALA A 107 -24.88 -10.40 -21.24
CA ALA A 107 -23.57 -10.75 -20.68
C ALA A 107 -22.66 -9.54 -20.49
N ARG A 108 -22.75 -8.52 -21.36
CA ARG A 108 -21.88 -7.34 -21.32
C ARG A 108 -22.32 -6.35 -20.23
N ILE A 109 -23.64 -6.24 -20.01
CA ILE A 109 -24.21 -5.47 -18.89
C ILE A 109 -23.85 -6.10 -17.54
N ALA A 110 -23.85 -7.44 -17.46
CA ALA A 110 -23.40 -8.16 -16.28
C ALA A 110 -21.90 -7.91 -16.00
N ALA A 111 -21.04 -7.95 -17.03
CA ALA A 111 -19.62 -7.67 -16.88
C ALA A 111 -19.33 -6.25 -16.34
N TYR A 112 -20.09 -5.24 -16.76
CA TYR A 112 -19.99 -3.88 -16.21
C TYR A 112 -20.34 -3.81 -14.72
N ASN A 113 -21.46 -4.43 -14.32
CA ASN A 113 -21.89 -4.45 -12.91
C ASN A 113 -20.90 -5.21 -12.03
N ASP A 114 -20.32 -6.31 -12.51
CA ASP A 114 -19.29 -7.05 -11.80
C ASP A 114 -18.03 -6.21 -11.59
N LEU A 115 -17.54 -5.51 -12.64
CA LEU A 115 -16.40 -4.60 -12.54
C LEU A 115 -16.64 -3.46 -11.55
N ALA A 116 -17.85 -2.88 -11.54
CA ALA A 116 -18.22 -1.83 -10.59
C ALA A 116 -18.25 -2.35 -9.13
N SER A 117 -18.75 -3.58 -8.92
CA SER A 117 -18.83 -4.18 -7.58
C SER A 117 -17.46 -4.60 -7.00
N GLN A 118 -16.52 -5.01 -7.85
CA GLN A 118 -15.16 -5.37 -7.43
C GLN A 118 -14.38 -4.14 -6.91
N SER A 119 -14.54 -2.99 -7.56
CA SER A 119 -13.92 -1.72 -7.15
C SER A 119 -14.35 -1.25 -5.75
N GLU A 120 -15.60 -1.56 -5.35
CA GLU A 120 -16.12 -1.29 -4.00
C GLU A 120 -15.54 -2.24 -2.94
N ARG A 121 -15.41 -3.53 -3.26
CA ARG A 121 -14.90 -4.56 -2.32
C ARG A 121 -13.42 -4.40 -1.99
N GLU A 122 -12.61 -3.87 -2.90
CA GLU A 122 -11.18 -3.62 -2.64
C GLU A 122 -10.93 -2.50 -1.60
N LYS A 123 -11.92 -1.65 -1.30
CA LYS A 123 -11.78 -0.55 -0.34
C LYS A 123 -12.00 -0.95 1.12
N ILE A 124 -12.59 -2.11 1.39
CA ILE A 124 -13.00 -2.53 2.74
C ILE A 124 -12.36 -3.89 3.07
N SER A 125 -11.07 -3.91 3.42
CA SER A 125 -10.49 -5.07 4.12
C SER A 125 -9.88 -4.64 5.45
N ARG A 126 -10.15 -5.42 6.50
CA ARG A 126 -9.58 -5.24 7.84
C ARG A 126 -8.13 -5.75 7.82
N ALA A 127 -7.19 -4.92 8.26
CA ALA A 127 -5.77 -5.28 8.26
C ALA A 127 -5.48 -6.40 9.26
N GLN A 128 -4.92 -7.48 8.76
CA GLN A 128 -4.34 -8.54 9.58
C GLN A 128 -2.84 -8.61 9.25
N ILE A 129 -2.01 -8.25 10.22
CA ILE A 129 -0.55 -8.34 10.13
C ILE A 129 -0.19 -9.79 10.50
N VAL A 130 0.36 -10.55 9.56
CA VAL A 130 0.92 -11.88 9.82
C VAL A 130 2.43 -11.75 9.80
N ILE A 131 3.05 -11.80 10.97
CA ILE A 131 4.51 -11.80 11.10
C ILE A 131 4.97 -13.26 10.91
N PRO A 132 5.74 -13.59 9.85
CA PRO A 132 6.30 -14.92 9.73
C PRO A 132 7.31 -15.17 10.85
N ASN A 133 7.31 -16.38 11.40
CA ASN A 133 8.37 -16.78 12.34
C ASN A 133 9.71 -16.79 11.60
N GLY A 134 10.73 -16.18 12.21
CA GLY A 134 12.10 -16.24 11.70
C GLY A 134 12.66 -17.67 11.69
N PRO A 135 13.73 -17.93 10.91
CA PRO A 135 14.40 -19.23 10.84
C PRO A 135 15.02 -19.66 12.18
#